data_AF-A0A6V7U5T5-F1
#
_entry.id   AF-A0A6V7U5T5-F1
#
_cell.length_a   1.000
_cell.length_b   1.000
_cell.length_c   1.000
_cell.angle_alpha   90.00
_cell.angle_beta   90.00
_cell.angle_gamma   90.00
#
_symmetry.space_group_name_H-M   'P 1'
#
loop_
_entity.id
_entity.type
_entity.pdbx_description
1 polymer ?
#
loop_
_entity_poly.entity_id
_entity_poly.type
_entity_poly.pdbx_seq_one_letter_code
_entity_poly.pdbx_strand_id
1 'polypeptide(L)'
;MVPHPFSSFLLFLFNKHQGSQSFASLPLEIVFQIFDFSSPKDLANICVLNRLHFNRVSAYLNSERFFVRFRKIFSSSAKESNSDFPPNDFARLIRLCCLLRGKAPNAISCSNFIIQLYQKIDSYDKYHDKNYWGKLITKISFDWSQSHFISFMIMFVESTGLLTRVRNFFRSKKNNEVEEMALRRAILALFLNDCSFSTNDNSSNVIQQISFRLSAILHLFGENGEHKYRLMLLLAAPTSTRLDQENDGKLQPMEFVNYQRIVADPIFDRQSAQTYLGELPQLVEQLLFTKSLDMKELRWNELELFNFLELLTTYPEPWVLRNFASLLILAPGLAKIAICIRALHGDPAEAGNTLFSCIEASILLGFNTNVTLRDTLFALTTKCSPSTCLTVLREAISTTNNLTIETFGGHLGGAENGPINLDEMDFFNLKNALEANRQIAELFLTHLHQII
;
A
#
# COMPACT_ATOMS: atom_id res chain seq x y z
N MET A 1 -1.49 10.86 -31.47
CA MET A 1 -0.31 11.37 -32.19
C MET A 1 -0.25 10.73 -33.58
N VAL A 2 -0.23 11.53 -34.65
CA VAL A 2 0.00 11.05 -36.02
C VAL A 2 1.46 10.58 -36.11
N PRO A 3 1.78 9.40 -36.70
CA PRO A 3 3.16 8.98 -36.85
C PRO A 3 3.90 10.01 -37.71
N HIS A 4 4.99 10.57 -37.19
CA HIS A 4 5.83 11.48 -37.96
C HIS A 4 6.34 10.74 -39.20
N PRO A 5 6.22 11.27 -40.44
CA PRO A 5 6.67 10.61 -41.67
C PRO A 5 8.17 10.23 -41.66
N PHE A 6 8.94 10.82 -40.74
CA PHE A 6 10.33 10.49 -40.46
C PHE A 6 10.54 9.10 -39.84
N SER A 7 9.62 8.58 -39.02
CA SER A 7 9.80 7.26 -38.37
C SER A 7 9.66 6.11 -39.37
N SER A 8 8.69 6.23 -40.27
CA SER A 8 8.49 5.28 -41.38
C SER A 8 9.67 5.30 -42.36
N PHE A 9 10.24 6.49 -42.63
CA PHE A 9 11.41 6.65 -43.48
C PHE A 9 12.69 6.06 -42.85
N LEU A 10 12.90 6.23 -41.54
CA LEU A 10 14.03 5.63 -40.84
C LEU A 10 13.91 4.11 -40.81
N LEU A 11 12.77 3.54 -40.43
CA LEU A 11 12.53 2.10 -40.49
C LEU A 11 12.68 1.54 -41.92
N PHE A 12 12.27 2.30 -42.94
CA PHE A 12 12.50 1.95 -44.35
C PHE A 12 13.99 1.96 -44.71
N LEU A 13 14.76 2.97 -44.30
CA LEU A 13 16.22 3.00 -44.47
C LEU A 13 16.90 1.84 -43.74
N PHE A 14 16.46 1.49 -42.52
CA PHE A 14 17.00 0.37 -41.76
C PHE A 14 16.65 -1.00 -42.38
N ASN A 15 15.42 -1.19 -42.85
CA ASN A 15 14.97 -2.46 -43.43
C ASN A 15 15.46 -2.69 -44.87
N LYS A 16 15.52 -1.64 -45.70
CA LYS A 16 16.00 -1.76 -47.10
C LYS A 16 17.52 -2.00 -47.18
N HIS A 17 18.24 -1.71 -46.10
CA HIS A 17 19.69 -1.89 -45.97
C HIS A 17 20.11 -3.08 -45.11
N GLN A 18 19.25 -4.10 -44.93
CA GLN A 18 19.62 -5.37 -44.27
C GLN A 18 20.88 -6.05 -44.87
N GLY A 19 21.34 -5.64 -46.05
CA GLY A 19 22.60 -6.08 -46.67
C GLY A 19 23.71 -5.04 -46.83
N SER A 20 23.58 -3.78 -46.40
CA SER A 20 24.60 -2.75 -46.72
C SER A 20 25.27 -2.13 -45.50
N GLN A 21 26.61 -2.11 -45.57
CA GLN A 21 27.55 -1.47 -44.65
C GLN A 21 27.33 0.04 -44.39
N SER A 22 26.34 0.70 -45.01
CA SER A 22 26.18 2.17 -45.00
C SER A 22 25.75 2.74 -43.65
N PHE A 23 24.90 2.04 -42.88
CA PHE A 23 24.58 2.53 -41.54
C PHE A 23 25.75 2.24 -40.59
N ALA A 24 26.38 1.06 -40.72
CA ALA A 24 27.55 0.67 -39.93
C ALA A 24 28.78 1.59 -40.14
N SER A 25 28.86 2.29 -41.27
CA SER A 25 29.93 3.24 -41.56
C SER A 25 29.68 4.65 -41.03
N LEU A 26 28.46 4.99 -40.60
CA LEU A 26 28.17 6.31 -40.01
C LEU A 26 28.86 6.47 -38.64
N PRO A 27 29.48 7.64 -38.36
CA PRO A 27 29.98 8.01 -37.04
C PRO A 27 28.88 7.93 -35.97
N LEU A 28 29.27 7.55 -34.74
CA LEU A 28 28.35 7.38 -33.61
C LEU A 28 27.59 8.69 -33.29
N GLU A 29 28.22 9.84 -33.48
CA GLU A 29 27.64 11.15 -33.22
C GLU A 29 26.43 11.43 -34.12
N ILE A 30 26.52 11.06 -35.40
CA ILE A 30 25.43 11.23 -36.38
C ILE A 30 24.31 10.23 -36.07
N VAL A 31 24.67 8.99 -35.74
CA VAL A 31 23.70 7.96 -35.33
C VAL A 31 22.92 8.40 -34.09
N PHE A 32 23.60 8.99 -33.10
CA PHE A 32 22.93 9.50 -31.90
C PHE A 32 22.02 10.68 -32.20
N GLN A 33 22.38 11.57 -33.15
CA GLN A 33 21.46 12.64 -33.59
C GLN A 33 20.19 12.06 -34.20
N ILE A 34 20.31 11.01 -35.04
CA ILE A 34 19.14 10.32 -35.60
C ILE A 34 18.29 9.72 -34.48
N PHE A 35 18.93 9.10 -33.49
CA PHE A 35 18.24 8.51 -32.35
C PHE A 35 17.51 9.54 -31.49
N ASP A 36 18.02 10.77 -31.35
CA ASP A 36 17.35 11.85 -30.62
C ASP A 36 15.95 12.18 -31.19
N PHE A 37 15.75 12.01 -32.50
CA PHE A 37 14.46 12.24 -33.18
C PHE A 37 13.59 10.98 -33.34
N SER A 38 14.13 9.80 -33.04
CA SER A 38 13.42 8.52 -33.21
C SER A 38 12.57 8.20 -31.99
N SER A 39 11.34 7.69 -32.12
CA SER A 39 10.53 7.34 -30.93
C SER A 39 11.19 6.20 -30.12
N PRO A 40 10.95 6.08 -28.80
CA PRO A 40 11.52 4.98 -28.03
C PRO A 40 11.07 3.59 -28.55
N LYS A 41 9.86 3.53 -29.13
CA LYS A 41 9.35 2.35 -29.84
C LYS A 41 10.17 2.02 -31.09
N ASP A 42 10.56 3.02 -31.88
CA ASP A 42 11.41 2.81 -33.05
C ASP A 42 12.82 2.35 -32.64
N LEU A 43 13.38 2.95 -31.59
CA LEU A 43 14.67 2.52 -31.03
C LEU A 43 14.61 1.07 -30.53
N ALA A 44 13.50 0.67 -29.91
CA ALA A 44 13.27 -0.70 -29.48
C ALA A 44 13.25 -1.67 -30.67
N ASN A 45 12.62 -1.28 -31.80
CA ASN A 45 12.63 -2.06 -33.03
C ASN A 45 14.01 -2.12 -33.68
N ILE A 46 14.76 -1.03 -33.69
CA ILE A 46 16.15 -0.98 -34.22
C ILE A 46 17.06 -1.89 -33.39
N CYS A 47 16.88 -1.90 -32.07
CA CYS A 47 17.67 -2.69 -31.13
C CYS A 47 17.65 -4.20 -31.45
N VAL A 48 16.53 -4.73 -31.93
CA VAL A 48 16.36 -6.16 -32.23
C VAL A 48 16.81 -6.56 -33.65
N LEU A 49 17.20 -5.61 -34.52
CA LEU A 49 17.56 -5.91 -35.91
C LEU A 49 18.84 -6.75 -36.03
N ASN A 50 19.94 -6.33 -35.37
CA ASN A 50 21.19 -7.09 -35.31
C ASN A 50 22.10 -6.58 -34.18
N ARG A 51 23.21 -7.29 -33.93
CA ARG A 51 24.15 -6.99 -32.83
C ARG A 51 24.81 -5.61 -32.93
N LEU A 52 25.07 -5.11 -34.14
CA LEU A 52 25.66 -3.79 -34.34
C LEU A 52 24.67 -2.67 -33.97
N HIS A 53 23.42 -2.79 -34.39
CA HIS A 53 22.35 -1.85 -34.01
C HIS A 53 22.10 -1.89 -32.50
N PHE A 54 22.03 -3.09 -31.92
CA PHE A 54 21.96 -3.26 -30.47
C PHE A 54 23.10 -2.52 -29.75
N ASN A 55 24.36 -2.72 -30.16
CA ASN A 55 25.51 -2.06 -29.53
C ASN A 55 25.40 -0.54 -29.61
N ARG A 56 24.93 0.00 -30.74
CA ARG A 56 24.74 1.44 -30.95
C ARG A 56 23.60 2.01 -30.10
N VAL A 57 22.46 1.34 -30.03
CA VAL A 57 21.33 1.74 -29.17
C VAL A 57 21.75 1.65 -27.70
N SER A 58 22.46 0.59 -27.30
CA SER A 58 23.00 0.44 -25.95
C SER A 58 24.01 1.54 -25.59
N ALA A 59 24.90 1.91 -26.53
CA ALA A 59 25.82 3.03 -26.34
C ALA A 59 25.08 4.36 -26.23
N TYR A 60 24.01 4.56 -27.02
CA TYR A 60 23.16 5.73 -26.94
C TYR A 60 22.46 5.85 -25.59
N LEU A 61 21.87 4.76 -25.07
CA LEU A 61 21.22 4.74 -23.75
C LEU A 61 22.19 5.15 -22.63
N ASN A 62 23.47 4.82 -22.76
CA ASN A 62 24.50 5.21 -21.80
C ASN A 62 25.11 6.60 -22.08
N SER A 63 24.67 7.31 -23.14
CA SER A 63 25.24 8.60 -23.57
C SER A 63 24.51 9.78 -22.93
N GLU A 64 25.23 10.91 -22.77
CA GLU A 64 24.66 12.17 -22.24
C GLU A 64 23.45 12.67 -23.05
N ARG A 65 23.41 12.38 -24.35
CA ARG A 65 22.29 12.76 -25.21
C ARG A 65 20.98 12.06 -24.84
N PHE A 66 21.04 10.77 -24.56
CA PHE A 66 19.86 10.05 -24.08
C PHE A 66 19.38 10.62 -22.76
N PHE A 67 20.28 10.93 -21.82
CA PHE A 67 19.93 11.53 -20.54
C PHE A 67 19.21 12.89 -20.72
N VAL A 68 19.77 13.79 -21.55
CA VAL A 68 19.15 15.09 -21.86
C VAL A 68 17.78 14.91 -22.51
N ARG A 69 17.67 13.98 -23.46
CA ARG A 69 16.40 13.68 -24.12
C ARG A 69 15.37 13.13 -23.13
N PHE A 70 15.74 12.11 -22.37
CA PHE A 70 14.87 11.47 -21.39
C PHE A 70 14.38 12.50 -20.37
N ARG A 71 15.27 13.35 -19.84
CA ARG A 71 14.92 14.45 -18.93
C ARG A 71 13.94 15.43 -19.55
N LYS A 72 14.22 15.94 -20.76
CA LYS A 72 13.34 16.92 -21.43
C LYS A 72 11.91 16.38 -21.54
N ILE A 73 11.83 15.12 -21.96
CA ILE A 73 10.59 14.39 -22.16
C ILE A 73 9.87 14.15 -20.82
N PHE A 74 10.61 13.73 -19.80
CA PHE A 74 10.13 13.53 -18.42
C PHE A 74 9.59 14.82 -17.79
N SER A 75 10.30 15.94 -17.96
CA SER A 75 9.88 17.24 -17.43
C SER A 75 8.68 17.85 -18.18
N SER A 76 8.50 17.51 -19.46
CA SER A 76 7.30 17.92 -20.21
C SER A 76 6.06 17.12 -19.82
N SER A 77 6.20 15.81 -19.57
CA SER A 77 5.08 14.94 -19.23
C SER A 77 4.53 15.20 -17.82
N ALA A 78 5.39 15.60 -16.88
CA ALA A 78 4.98 16.00 -15.53
C ALA A 78 4.03 17.22 -15.51
N LYS A 79 3.98 18.02 -16.58
CA LYS A 79 3.13 19.22 -16.68
C LYS A 79 1.77 18.97 -17.32
N GLU A 80 1.61 17.88 -18.06
CA GLU A 80 0.36 17.54 -18.74
C GLU A 80 -0.29 16.33 -18.05
N SER A 81 -1.07 16.61 -17.00
CA SER A 81 -1.71 15.61 -16.13
C SER A 81 -2.67 14.63 -16.83
N ASN A 82 -2.94 14.80 -18.13
CA ASN A 82 -3.88 14.00 -18.93
C ASN A 82 -3.28 13.45 -20.24
N SER A 83 -1.97 13.58 -20.47
CA SER A 83 -1.37 12.98 -21.67
C SER A 83 -0.94 11.54 -21.38
N ASP A 84 -1.38 10.60 -22.21
CA ASP A 84 -0.82 9.25 -22.35
C ASP A 84 0.67 9.35 -22.77
N PHE A 85 1.50 9.75 -21.83
CA PHE A 85 2.93 9.60 -21.96
C PHE A 85 3.24 8.10 -21.95
N PRO A 86 4.15 7.52 -22.77
CA PRO A 86 4.35 6.08 -22.80
C PRO A 86 5.57 5.68 -21.95
N PRO A 87 5.48 5.57 -20.61
CA PRO A 87 6.49 4.84 -19.83
C PRO A 87 6.61 3.40 -20.37
N ASN A 88 5.56 2.89 -21.04
CA ASN A 88 5.58 1.63 -21.77
C ASN A 88 6.67 1.57 -22.86
N ASP A 89 6.87 2.62 -23.66
CA ASP A 89 7.83 2.58 -24.77
C ASP A 89 9.27 2.69 -24.26
N PHE A 90 9.51 3.53 -23.24
CA PHE A 90 10.82 3.59 -22.58
C PHE A 90 11.12 2.31 -21.79
N ALA A 91 10.14 1.79 -21.03
CA ALA A 91 10.30 0.51 -20.33
C ALA A 91 10.62 -0.62 -21.31
N ARG A 92 9.92 -0.67 -22.46
CA ARG A 92 10.18 -1.65 -23.51
C ARG A 92 11.59 -1.51 -24.08
N LEU A 93 12.04 -0.30 -24.39
CA LEU A 93 13.40 -0.06 -24.88
C LEU A 93 14.46 -0.52 -23.87
N ILE A 94 14.31 -0.11 -22.61
CA ILE A 94 15.25 -0.47 -21.53
C ILE A 94 15.27 -1.99 -21.34
N ARG A 95 14.10 -2.64 -21.28
CA ARG A 95 13.98 -4.10 -21.15
C ARG A 95 14.66 -4.84 -22.30
N LEU A 96 14.40 -4.45 -23.54
CA LEU A 96 15.01 -5.09 -24.71
C LEU A 96 16.53 -4.95 -24.70
N CYS A 97 17.03 -3.75 -24.39
CA CYS A 97 18.47 -3.55 -24.28
C CYS A 97 19.08 -4.40 -23.16
N CYS A 98 18.39 -4.62 -22.05
CA CYS A 98 18.89 -5.47 -20.97
C CYS A 98 18.83 -6.96 -21.32
N LEU A 99 17.76 -7.41 -21.99
CA LEU A 99 17.62 -8.81 -22.46
C LEU A 99 18.72 -9.18 -23.45
N LEU A 100 19.00 -8.30 -24.41
CA LEU A 100 19.98 -8.53 -25.49
C LEU A 100 21.44 -8.44 -25.04
N ARG A 101 21.74 -7.96 -23.82
CA ARG A 101 23.11 -7.97 -23.24
C ARG A 101 23.65 -9.38 -22.94
N GLY A 102 22.83 -10.42 -23.05
CA GLY A 102 23.28 -11.78 -23.34
C GLY A 102 24.08 -12.52 -22.25
N LYS A 103 23.97 -12.15 -20.97
CA LYS A 103 24.53 -12.95 -19.86
C LYS A 103 23.57 -12.95 -18.67
N ALA A 104 23.04 -14.11 -18.31
CA ALA A 104 22.24 -14.23 -17.09
C ALA A 104 23.07 -13.84 -15.84
N PRO A 105 22.46 -13.21 -14.81
CA PRO A 105 21.12 -12.66 -14.80
C PRO A 105 21.14 -11.19 -15.28
N ASN A 106 20.57 -10.95 -16.46
CA ASN A 106 20.39 -9.63 -17.11
C ASN A 106 19.69 -8.58 -16.22
N ALA A 107 19.10 -9.00 -15.09
CA ALA A 107 18.48 -8.14 -14.09
C ALA A 107 19.48 -7.16 -13.44
N ILE A 108 20.71 -7.57 -13.11
CA ILE A 108 21.67 -6.68 -12.42
C ILE A 108 22.10 -5.52 -13.31
N SER A 109 22.36 -5.77 -14.61
CA SER A 109 22.70 -4.70 -15.54
C SER A 109 21.54 -3.73 -15.74
N CYS A 110 20.30 -4.24 -15.78
CA CYS A 110 19.09 -3.43 -15.84
C CYS A 110 18.94 -2.57 -14.58
N SER A 111 19.05 -3.19 -13.40
CA SER A 111 19.01 -2.53 -12.10
C SER A 111 20.03 -1.39 -12.02
N ASN A 112 21.29 -1.66 -12.36
CA ASN A 112 22.34 -0.65 -12.33
C ASN A 112 22.06 0.51 -13.29
N PHE A 113 21.55 0.22 -14.48
CA PHE A 113 21.16 1.26 -15.43
C PHE A 113 20.01 2.13 -14.90
N ILE A 114 18.96 1.52 -14.34
CA ILE A 114 17.83 2.25 -13.76
C ILE A 114 18.29 3.12 -12.60
N ILE A 115 19.14 2.59 -11.71
CA ILE A 115 19.69 3.33 -10.57
C ILE A 115 20.51 4.52 -11.04
N GLN A 116 21.41 4.33 -12.01
CA GLN A 116 22.21 5.42 -12.58
C GLN A 116 21.35 6.47 -13.25
N LEU A 117 20.33 6.05 -14.02
CA LEU A 117 19.38 6.96 -14.65
C LEU A 117 18.59 7.76 -13.61
N TYR A 118 18.14 7.10 -12.54
CA TYR A 118 17.43 7.76 -11.43
C TYR A 118 18.32 8.80 -10.74
N GLN A 119 19.52 8.41 -10.30
CA GLN A 119 20.47 9.31 -9.63
C GLN A 119 20.87 10.50 -10.50
N LYS A 120 21.08 10.27 -11.81
CA LYS A 120 21.36 11.34 -12.77
C LYS A 120 20.18 12.27 -13.01
N ILE A 121 18.94 11.87 -12.74
CA ILE A 121 17.78 12.74 -12.92
C ILE A 121 17.45 13.49 -11.64
N ASP A 122 17.52 12.79 -10.51
CA ASP A 122 17.32 13.32 -9.16
C ASP A 122 18.35 14.42 -8.81
N SER A 123 19.60 14.29 -9.27
CA SER A 123 20.64 15.30 -9.04
C SER A 123 20.40 16.63 -9.74
N TYR A 124 19.67 16.64 -10.86
CA TYR A 124 19.45 17.84 -11.67
C TYR A 124 18.15 18.58 -11.36
N ASP A 125 17.16 17.88 -10.80
CA ASP A 125 15.89 18.51 -10.44
C ASP A 125 15.22 17.69 -9.32
N LYS A 126 15.19 18.27 -8.13
CA LYS A 126 14.71 17.63 -6.90
C LYS A 126 13.18 17.50 -6.85
N TYR A 127 12.46 18.08 -7.82
CA TYR A 127 11.00 18.18 -7.84
C TYR A 127 10.33 17.27 -8.88
N HIS A 128 11.05 16.26 -9.38
CA HIS A 128 10.50 15.30 -10.33
C HIS A 128 9.36 14.46 -9.75
N ASP A 129 8.38 14.14 -10.61
CA ASP A 129 7.25 13.27 -10.26
C ASP A 129 7.73 11.84 -10.01
N LYS A 130 7.80 11.45 -8.74
CA LYS A 130 8.19 10.10 -8.31
C LYS A 130 7.19 9.04 -8.77
N ASN A 131 5.94 9.40 -9.07
CA ASN A 131 4.96 8.44 -9.59
C ASN A 131 5.35 7.98 -10.98
N TYR A 132 5.96 8.85 -11.78
CA TYR A 132 6.49 8.43 -13.08
C TYR A 132 7.53 7.31 -12.92
N TRP A 133 8.42 7.45 -11.93
CA TRP A 133 9.44 6.44 -11.65
C TRP A 133 8.83 5.13 -11.18
N GLY A 134 7.80 5.17 -10.33
CA GLY A 134 7.02 3.99 -9.96
C GLY A 134 6.44 3.27 -11.17
N LYS A 135 5.82 4.01 -12.11
CA LYS A 135 5.26 3.46 -13.36
C LYS A 135 6.35 2.81 -14.18
N LEU A 136 7.47 3.50 -14.36
CA LEU A 136 8.58 3.02 -15.17
C LEU A 136 9.20 1.75 -14.57
N ILE A 137 9.51 1.75 -13.27
CA ILE A 137 10.03 0.58 -12.54
C ILE A 137 9.07 -0.59 -12.69
N THR A 138 7.78 -0.36 -12.44
CA THR A 138 6.73 -1.37 -12.51
C THR A 138 6.62 -1.99 -13.90
N LYS A 139 6.73 -1.19 -14.97
CA LYS A 139 6.70 -1.69 -16.36
C LYS A 139 7.99 -2.40 -16.76
N ILE A 140 9.14 -1.96 -16.24
CA ILE A 140 10.43 -2.62 -16.48
C ILE A 140 10.49 -3.98 -15.78
N SER A 141 9.99 -4.05 -14.55
CA SER A 141 10.08 -5.24 -13.70
C SER A 141 8.91 -6.21 -13.83
N PHE A 142 8.04 -6.02 -14.83
CA PHE A 142 6.80 -6.79 -14.97
C PHE A 142 7.03 -8.32 -15.05
N ASP A 143 8.14 -8.75 -15.64
CA ASP A 143 8.53 -10.15 -15.82
C ASP A 143 9.62 -10.61 -14.83
N TRP A 144 9.93 -9.80 -13.83
CA TRP A 144 10.94 -10.16 -12.85
C TRP A 144 10.37 -11.12 -11.80
N SER A 145 11.17 -12.09 -11.38
CA SER A 145 10.85 -12.86 -10.18
C SER A 145 10.82 -11.95 -8.96
N GLN A 146 10.08 -12.35 -7.92
CA GLN A 146 10.06 -11.65 -6.64
C GLN A 146 11.48 -11.44 -6.09
N SER A 147 12.32 -12.47 -6.14
CA SER A 147 13.73 -12.39 -5.71
C SER A 147 14.54 -11.34 -6.46
N HIS A 148 14.38 -11.22 -7.79
CA HIS A 148 15.08 -10.22 -8.57
C HIS A 148 14.59 -8.80 -8.25
N PHE A 149 13.28 -8.62 -8.07
CA PHE A 149 12.73 -7.33 -7.70
C PHE A 149 13.20 -6.88 -6.31
N ILE A 150 13.27 -7.79 -5.34
CA ILE A 150 13.84 -7.48 -4.02
C ILE A 150 15.31 -7.07 -4.13
N SER A 151 16.12 -7.80 -4.87
CA SER A 151 17.53 -7.44 -5.08
C SER A 151 17.66 -6.05 -5.73
N PHE A 152 16.81 -5.73 -6.70
CA PHE A 152 16.73 -4.39 -7.26
C PHE A 152 16.34 -3.35 -6.22
N MET A 153 15.27 -3.59 -5.44
CA MET A 153 14.82 -2.66 -4.41
C MET A 153 15.95 -2.36 -3.42
N ILE A 154 16.64 -3.38 -2.92
CA ILE A 154 17.79 -3.23 -2.00
C ILE A 154 18.86 -2.33 -2.63
N MET A 155 19.35 -2.70 -3.83
CA MET A 155 20.37 -1.91 -4.52
C MET A 155 19.90 -0.46 -4.77
N PHE A 156 18.63 -0.28 -5.13
CA PHE A 156 18.05 1.02 -5.42
C PHE A 156 17.96 1.90 -4.18
N VAL A 157 17.41 1.40 -3.07
CA VAL A 157 17.21 2.19 -1.85
C VAL A 157 18.53 2.50 -1.14
N GLU A 158 19.53 1.63 -1.28
CA GLU A 158 20.89 1.87 -0.80
C GLU A 158 21.60 2.92 -1.64
N SER A 159 21.58 2.76 -2.97
CA SER A 159 22.26 3.68 -3.89
C SER A 159 21.67 5.08 -3.89
N THR A 160 20.36 5.21 -3.66
CA THR A 160 19.67 6.50 -3.55
C THR A 160 19.74 7.10 -2.15
N GLY A 161 20.25 6.36 -1.16
CA GLY A 161 20.26 6.76 0.24
C GLY A 161 18.88 6.78 0.91
N LEU A 162 17.81 6.35 0.22
CA LEU A 162 16.45 6.33 0.74
C LEU A 162 16.33 5.44 1.99
N LEU A 163 17.03 4.29 1.99
CA LEU A 163 17.03 3.38 3.15
C LEU A 163 17.58 4.06 4.41
N THR A 164 18.74 4.70 4.27
CA THR A 164 19.40 5.44 5.35
C THR A 164 18.52 6.60 5.82
N ARG A 165 17.87 7.31 4.90
CA ARG A 165 16.95 8.42 5.20
C ARG A 165 15.76 7.96 6.04
N VAL A 166 15.09 6.87 5.64
CA VAL A 166 13.95 6.29 6.37
C VAL A 166 14.37 5.77 7.75
N ARG A 167 15.48 5.05 7.84
CA ARG A 167 16.00 4.54 9.13
C ARG A 167 16.38 5.66 10.08
N ASN A 168 17.02 6.72 9.58
CA ASN A 168 17.36 7.90 10.38
C ASN A 168 16.11 8.64 10.85
N PHE A 169 15.07 8.71 10.02
CA PHE A 169 13.78 9.29 10.41
C PHE A 169 13.17 8.54 11.60
N PHE A 170 13.09 7.20 11.57
CA PHE A 170 12.51 6.45 12.69
C PHE A 170 13.37 6.45 13.96
N ARG A 171 14.70 6.56 13.83
CA ARG A 171 15.64 6.72 14.96
C ARG A 171 15.62 8.13 15.56
N SER A 172 15.24 9.14 14.76
CA SER A 172 15.09 10.51 15.24
C SER A 172 13.88 10.61 16.16
N LYS A 173 14.07 11.20 17.35
CA LYS A 173 12.97 11.55 18.26
C LYS A 173 12.29 12.88 17.89
N LYS A 174 12.81 13.61 16.89
CA LYS A 174 12.23 14.87 16.46
C LYS A 174 11.12 14.62 15.43
N ASN A 175 9.92 15.10 15.71
CA ASN A 175 8.83 15.16 14.74
C ASN A 175 9.20 16.19 13.66
N ASN A 176 9.44 15.70 12.45
CA ASN A 176 9.65 16.54 11.27
C ASN A 176 8.62 16.17 10.23
N GLU A 177 7.47 16.86 10.27
CA GLU A 177 6.33 16.61 9.38
C GLU A 177 6.66 16.80 7.89
N VAL A 178 7.57 17.73 7.57
CA VAL A 178 8.04 17.95 6.19
C VAL A 178 8.76 16.71 5.67
N GLU A 179 9.66 16.18 6.49
CA GLU A 179 10.41 14.96 6.16
C GLU A 179 9.49 13.73 6.10
N GLU A 180 8.55 13.64 7.04
CA GLU A 180 7.55 12.59 7.10
C GLU A 180 6.74 12.50 5.80
N MET A 181 6.15 13.61 5.37
CA MET A 181 5.39 13.67 4.12
C MET A 181 6.27 13.44 2.89
N ALA A 182 7.52 13.92 2.89
CA ALA A 182 8.46 13.68 1.81
C ALA A 182 8.79 12.19 1.66
N LEU A 183 8.97 11.47 2.78
CA LEU A 183 9.20 10.03 2.81
C LEU A 183 7.97 9.25 2.38
N ARG A 184 6.79 9.57 2.94
CA ARG A 184 5.51 8.96 2.56
C ARG A 184 5.31 9.02 1.05
N ARG A 185 5.36 10.23 0.47
CA ARG A 185 5.17 10.45 -0.97
C ARG A 185 6.23 9.70 -1.78
N ALA A 186 7.48 9.65 -1.31
CA ALA A 186 8.54 8.93 -2.02
C ALA A 186 8.29 7.42 -2.10
N ILE A 187 7.98 6.79 -0.97
CA ILE A 187 7.80 5.33 -0.89
C ILE A 187 6.54 4.91 -1.67
N LEU A 188 5.42 5.63 -1.46
CA LEU A 188 4.17 5.37 -2.17
C LEU A 188 4.36 5.48 -3.69
N ALA A 189 4.94 6.60 -4.14
CA ALA A 189 5.10 6.88 -5.56
C ALA A 189 6.07 5.92 -6.26
N LEU A 190 7.14 5.48 -5.59
CA LEU A 190 8.14 4.59 -6.20
C LEU A 190 7.69 3.13 -6.23
N PHE A 191 6.92 2.68 -5.24
CA PHE A 191 6.73 1.25 -5.01
C PHE A 191 5.27 0.80 -4.95
N LEU A 192 4.31 1.65 -4.56
CA LEU A 192 2.93 1.20 -4.27
C LEU A 192 1.86 1.76 -5.21
N ASN A 193 1.92 3.04 -5.58
CA ASN A 193 0.85 3.72 -6.34
C ASN A 193 0.54 3.09 -7.70
N ASP A 194 1.53 2.51 -8.37
CA ASP A 194 1.38 1.99 -9.74
C ASP A 194 1.09 0.50 -9.82
N CYS A 195 0.80 -0.15 -8.70
CA CYS A 195 0.44 -1.56 -8.68
C CYS A 195 -0.91 -1.87 -9.36
N SER A 196 -1.67 -0.86 -9.81
CA SER A 196 -2.86 -1.03 -10.64
C SER A 196 -2.49 -1.44 -12.08
N PHE A 197 -2.25 -2.73 -12.31
CA PHE A 197 -2.16 -3.24 -13.67
C PHE A 197 -3.56 -3.36 -14.29
N SER A 198 -3.75 -2.68 -15.44
CA SER A 198 -4.63 -3.02 -16.57
C SER A 198 -5.89 -3.82 -16.24
N THR A 199 -7.05 -3.17 -16.36
CA THR A 199 -8.43 -3.62 -16.11
C THR A 199 -8.92 -4.88 -16.82
N ASN A 200 -8.05 -5.72 -17.41
CA ASN A 200 -8.43 -6.91 -18.17
C ASN A 200 -7.81 -8.22 -17.69
N ASP A 201 -6.92 -8.25 -16.69
CA ASP A 201 -6.31 -9.51 -16.20
C ASP A 201 -6.42 -9.64 -14.67
N ASN A 202 -7.35 -10.49 -14.23
CA ASN A 202 -7.43 -11.19 -12.92
C ASN A 202 -7.08 -10.39 -11.65
N SER A 203 -8.11 -10.08 -10.84
CA SER A 203 -8.02 -9.42 -9.53
C SER A 203 -7.00 -10.02 -8.55
N SER A 204 -6.68 -11.32 -8.66
CA SER A 204 -5.70 -11.99 -7.81
C SER A 204 -4.25 -11.53 -8.01
N ASN A 205 -3.86 -11.18 -9.25
CA ASN A 205 -2.47 -10.83 -9.57
C ASN A 205 -2.11 -9.45 -9.01
N VAL A 206 -3.06 -8.51 -9.02
CA VAL A 206 -2.87 -7.17 -8.45
C VAL A 206 -2.70 -7.25 -6.93
N ILE A 207 -3.58 -8.00 -6.25
CA ILE A 207 -3.49 -8.23 -4.80
C ILE A 207 -2.12 -8.82 -4.44
N GLN A 208 -1.70 -9.88 -5.14
CA GLN A 208 -0.40 -10.50 -4.87
C GLN A 208 0.79 -9.53 -5.06
N GLN A 209 0.75 -8.65 -6.07
CA GLN A 209 1.79 -7.65 -6.29
C GLN A 209 1.82 -6.58 -5.20
N ILE A 210 0.66 -6.07 -4.78
CA ILE A 210 0.59 -5.10 -3.68
C ILE A 210 1.07 -5.74 -2.38
N SER A 211 0.58 -6.94 -2.04
CA SER A 211 1.01 -7.70 -0.86
C SER A 211 2.50 -7.96 -0.84
N PHE A 212 3.06 -8.38 -1.99
CA PHE A 212 4.49 -8.59 -2.15
C PHE A 212 5.28 -7.31 -1.87
N ARG A 213 4.94 -6.21 -2.56
CA ARG A 213 5.68 -4.95 -2.44
C ARG A 213 5.53 -4.31 -1.07
N LEU A 214 4.34 -4.36 -0.48
CA LEU A 214 4.12 -3.87 0.88
C LEU A 214 4.95 -4.67 1.88
N SER A 215 4.92 -6.00 1.80
CA SER A 215 5.74 -6.84 2.68
C SER A 215 7.24 -6.58 2.48
N ALA A 216 7.69 -6.41 1.24
CA ALA A 216 9.06 -6.05 0.91
C ALA A 216 9.48 -4.72 1.56
N ILE A 217 8.65 -3.68 1.45
CA ILE A 217 8.86 -2.36 2.05
C ILE A 217 9.00 -2.49 3.57
N LEU A 218 8.07 -3.18 4.23
CA LEU A 218 8.10 -3.35 5.69
C LEU A 218 9.36 -4.09 6.14
N HIS A 219 9.79 -5.13 5.43
CA HIS A 219 11.00 -5.88 5.76
C HIS A 219 12.30 -5.14 5.46
N LEU A 220 12.32 -4.34 4.38
CA LEU A 220 13.52 -3.62 3.96
C LEU A 220 13.79 -2.39 4.83
N PHE A 221 12.76 -1.58 5.05
CA PHE A 221 12.85 -0.32 5.78
C PHE A 221 12.63 -0.49 7.29
N GLY A 222 11.84 -1.48 7.72
CA GLY A 222 11.55 -1.75 9.14
C GLY A 222 12.60 -2.63 9.81
N GLU A 223 13.59 -2.02 10.47
CA GLU A 223 14.68 -2.75 11.15
C GLU A 223 14.19 -3.70 12.26
N ASN A 224 13.11 -3.34 12.95
CA ASN A 224 12.51 -4.10 14.03
C ASN A 224 10.96 -4.06 13.92
N GLY A 225 10.26 -4.79 14.80
CA GLY A 225 8.80 -4.77 14.85
C GLY A 225 8.22 -3.35 14.98
N GLU A 226 8.90 -2.49 15.76
CA GLU A 226 8.50 -1.10 15.96
C GLU A 226 8.45 -0.29 14.67
N HIS A 227 9.56 -0.30 13.92
CA HIS A 227 9.66 0.46 12.69
C HIS A 227 8.70 -0.06 11.60
N LYS A 228 8.33 -1.35 11.62
CA LYS A 228 7.36 -1.90 10.65
C LYS A 228 5.98 -1.27 10.81
N TYR A 229 5.42 -1.20 12.01
CA TYR A 229 4.08 -0.61 12.19
C TYR A 229 4.11 0.92 12.04
N ARG A 230 5.19 1.59 12.49
CA ARG A 230 5.36 3.05 12.27
C ARG A 230 5.43 3.36 10.78
N LEU A 231 6.09 2.52 9.99
CA LEU A 231 6.11 2.63 8.55
C LEU A 231 4.73 2.39 7.91
N MET A 232 3.95 1.42 8.40
CA MET A 232 2.58 1.24 7.94
C MET A 232 1.74 2.50 8.17
N LEU A 233 1.82 3.09 9.36
CA LEU A 233 1.10 4.32 9.67
C LEU A 233 1.59 5.50 8.84
N LEU A 234 2.91 5.64 8.64
CA LEU A 234 3.47 6.62 7.73
C LEU A 234 2.86 6.54 6.33
N LEU A 235 2.66 5.32 5.82
CA LEU A 235 2.15 5.07 4.47
C LEU A 235 0.63 5.24 4.37
N ALA A 236 -0.13 4.87 5.40
CA ALA A 236 -1.56 4.63 5.28
C ALA A 236 -2.46 5.50 6.18
N ALA A 237 -1.91 6.13 7.24
CA ALA A 237 -2.68 7.00 8.12
C ALA A 237 -3.25 8.21 7.35
N PRO A 238 -4.37 8.81 7.78
CA PRO A 238 -5.00 9.92 7.07
C PRO A 238 -4.09 11.14 7.11
N THR A 239 -4.13 11.94 6.04
CA THR A 239 -3.46 13.24 6.01
C THR A 239 -4.43 14.37 6.33
N SER A 240 -3.89 15.49 6.79
CA SER A 240 -4.64 16.73 7.02
C SER A 240 -3.82 17.90 6.50
N THR A 241 -4.49 19.00 6.23
CA THR A 241 -3.84 20.25 5.82
C THR A 241 -4.04 21.29 6.92
N ARG A 242 -2.98 22.01 7.24
CA ARG A 242 -3.01 23.21 8.09
C ARG A 242 -2.37 24.36 7.35
N LEU A 243 -2.74 25.59 7.68
CA LEU A 243 -2.07 26.76 7.15
C LEU A 243 -0.84 27.03 8.02
N ASP A 244 0.34 26.96 7.42
CA ASP A 244 1.58 27.35 8.09
C ASP A 244 1.83 28.84 7.86
N GLN A 245 2.20 29.55 8.93
CA GLN A 245 2.59 30.95 8.85
C GLN A 245 4.10 31.01 8.62
N GLU A 246 4.52 31.24 7.38
CA GLU A 246 5.92 31.59 7.13
C GLU A 246 6.23 32.99 7.71
N ASN A 247 7.51 33.22 8.02
CA ASN A 247 8.05 34.48 8.55
C ASN A 247 7.74 35.73 7.69
N ASP A 248 7.23 35.56 6.46
CA ASP A 248 6.85 36.62 5.51
C ASP A 248 5.31 36.84 5.40
N GLY A 249 4.50 36.22 6.27
CA GLY A 249 3.05 36.45 6.33
C GLY A 249 2.23 35.80 5.21
N LYS A 250 2.83 34.97 4.36
CA LYS A 250 2.11 34.14 3.38
C LYS A 250 1.69 32.82 4.02
N LEU A 251 0.38 32.59 4.06
CA LEU A 251 -0.21 31.33 4.50
C LEU A 251 -0.02 30.30 3.39
N GLN A 252 0.80 29.27 3.62
CA GLN A 252 0.88 28.12 2.71
C GLN A 252 0.21 26.90 3.35
N PRO A 253 -0.58 26.13 2.59
CA PRO A 253 -1.13 24.88 3.07
C PRO A 253 0.00 23.85 3.23
N MET A 254 0.21 23.42 4.46
CA MET A 254 1.12 22.34 4.84
C MET A 254 0.30 21.07 5.07
N GLU A 255 0.63 20.02 4.33
CA GLU A 255 0.07 18.68 4.56
C GLU A 255 0.91 17.95 5.61
N PHE A 256 0.26 17.18 6.49
CA PHE A 256 0.90 16.34 7.50
C PHE A 256 0.09 15.07 7.76
N VAL A 257 0.72 14.05 8.36
CA VAL A 257 0.03 12.82 8.77
C VAL A 257 -0.68 13.07 10.10
N ASN A 258 -2.00 12.88 10.12
CA ASN A 258 -2.82 13.18 11.29
C ASN A 258 -3.14 11.91 12.09
N TYR A 259 -2.21 11.50 12.96
CA TYR A 259 -2.40 10.34 13.82
C TYR A 259 -3.52 10.51 14.86
N GLN A 260 -3.80 11.75 15.28
CA GLN A 260 -4.81 12.02 16.32
C GLN A 260 -6.21 11.57 15.90
N ARG A 261 -6.55 11.67 14.61
CA ARG A 261 -7.82 11.17 14.07
C ARG A 261 -8.02 9.68 14.28
N ILE A 262 -6.94 8.89 14.27
CA ILE A 262 -7.03 7.45 14.50
C ILE A 262 -7.13 7.14 16.00
N VAL A 263 -6.42 7.91 16.84
CA VAL A 263 -6.29 7.63 18.27
C VAL A 263 -7.51 8.11 19.06
N ALA A 264 -7.91 9.36 18.89
CA ALA A 264 -8.75 10.07 19.87
C ALA A 264 -10.23 10.11 19.51
N ASP A 265 -10.58 10.25 18.23
CA ASP A 265 -11.96 10.45 17.80
C ASP A 265 -12.65 9.10 17.55
N PRO A 266 -13.67 8.71 18.34
CA PRO A 266 -14.34 7.44 18.13
C PRO A 266 -15.13 7.45 16.81
N ILE A 267 -15.07 6.35 16.07
CA ILE A 267 -15.80 6.17 14.81
C ILE A 267 -17.26 5.77 15.11
N PHE A 268 -18.22 6.57 14.64
CA PHE A 268 -19.66 6.30 14.83
C PHE A 268 -20.41 5.97 13.54
N ASP A 269 -19.78 6.14 12.39
CA ASP A 269 -20.41 5.96 11.09
C ASP A 269 -19.37 5.67 10.00
N ARG A 270 -19.86 5.26 8.84
CA ARG A 270 -19.04 4.86 7.69
C ARG A 270 -18.18 5.99 7.12
N GLN A 271 -18.68 7.22 7.11
CA GLN A 271 -17.94 8.38 6.59
C GLN A 271 -16.79 8.75 7.53
N SER A 272 -17.04 8.72 8.84
CA SER A 272 -16.02 8.89 9.89
C SER A 272 -14.94 7.80 9.77
N ALA A 273 -15.34 6.54 9.56
CA ALA A 273 -14.40 5.44 9.37
C ALA A 273 -13.49 5.62 8.15
N GLN A 274 -14.07 6.03 7.01
CA GLN A 274 -13.31 6.34 5.80
C GLN A 274 -12.35 7.52 6.01
N THR A 275 -12.76 8.53 6.79
CA THR A 275 -11.96 9.73 7.06
C THR A 275 -10.82 9.47 8.03
N TYR A 276 -11.06 8.66 9.06
CA TYR A 276 -10.10 8.43 10.15
C TYR A 276 -9.15 7.28 9.87
N LEU A 277 -9.61 6.21 9.22
CA LEU A 277 -8.76 5.06 8.89
C LEU A 277 -8.18 5.14 7.47
N GLY A 278 -8.81 5.88 6.56
CA GLY A 278 -8.29 6.05 5.19
C GLY A 278 -8.02 4.72 4.49
N GLU A 279 -6.80 4.56 3.97
CA GLU A 279 -6.34 3.36 3.26
C GLU A 279 -5.79 2.27 4.19
N LEU A 280 -5.66 2.55 5.50
CA LEU A 280 -5.04 1.65 6.47
C LEU A 280 -5.68 0.25 6.52
N PRO A 281 -7.02 0.08 6.54
CA PRO A 281 -7.61 -1.24 6.55
C PRO A 281 -7.20 -2.06 5.32
N GLN A 282 -7.26 -1.45 4.14
CA GLN A 282 -6.95 -2.12 2.87
C GLN A 282 -5.48 -2.53 2.81
N LEU A 283 -4.56 -1.65 3.22
CA LEU A 283 -3.11 -1.92 3.22
C LEU A 283 -2.74 -3.01 4.23
N VAL A 284 -3.26 -2.97 5.46
CA VAL A 284 -2.98 -4.00 6.47
C VAL A 284 -3.58 -5.35 6.03
N GLU A 285 -4.76 -5.36 5.41
CA GLU A 285 -5.37 -6.57 4.86
C GLU A 285 -4.47 -7.24 3.81
N GLN A 286 -3.68 -6.47 3.04
CA GLN A 286 -2.76 -7.03 2.05
C GLN A 286 -1.75 -8.01 2.67
N LEU A 287 -1.42 -7.88 3.95
CA LEU A 287 -0.50 -8.77 4.64
C LEU A 287 -1.04 -10.20 4.75
N LEU A 288 -2.37 -10.39 4.75
CA LEU A 288 -3.01 -11.71 4.77
C LEU A 288 -2.68 -12.55 3.53
N PHE A 289 -2.58 -11.90 2.37
CA PHE A 289 -2.31 -12.56 1.09
C PHE A 289 -0.84 -12.86 0.86
N THR A 290 0.05 -12.52 1.82
CA THR A 290 1.47 -12.80 1.71
C THR A 290 1.77 -14.30 1.85
N LYS A 291 0.84 -15.11 2.36
CA LYS A 291 0.99 -16.57 2.49
C LYS A 291 1.29 -17.28 1.16
N SER A 292 0.86 -16.70 0.03
CA SER A 292 1.07 -17.26 -1.31
C SER A 292 2.32 -16.73 -2.03
N LEU A 293 3.14 -15.88 -1.41
CA LEU A 293 4.35 -15.35 -2.03
C LEU A 293 5.43 -16.40 -2.18
N ASP A 294 6.26 -16.36 -3.22
CA ASP A 294 7.34 -17.34 -3.41
C ASP A 294 8.42 -17.22 -2.33
N MET A 295 8.71 -15.99 -1.88
CA MET A 295 9.71 -15.70 -0.86
C MET A 295 9.15 -15.88 0.55
N LYS A 296 9.67 -16.89 1.28
CA LYS A 296 9.19 -17.24 2.63
C LYS A 296 9.44 -16.14 3.65
N GLU A 297 10.54 -15.41 3.51
CA GLU A 297 10.98 -14.34 4.41
C GLU A 297 10.06 -13.11 4.37
N LEU A 298 9.21 -13.00 3.34
CA LEU A 298 8.24 -11.92 3.17
C LEU A 298 6.81 -12.36 3.53
N ARG A 299 6.63 -13.62 3.95
CA ARG A 299 5.30 -14.12 4.35
C ARG A 299 5.04 -13.75 5.80
N TRP A 300 3.83 -13.27 6.06
CA TRP A 300 3.34 -13.01 7.40
C TRP A 300 2.49 -14.19 7.85
N ASN A 301 2.84 -14.77 9.00
CA ASN A 301 1.98 -15.75 9.65
C ASN A 301 0.93 -15.07 10.54
N GLU A 302 -0.05 -15.83 11.02
CA GLU A 302 -1.17 -15.27 11.79
C GLU A 302 -0.70 -14.64 13.11
N LEU A 303 0.30 -15.22 13.78
CA LEU A 303 0.84 -14.71 15.04
C LEU A 303 1.65 -13.43 14.84
N GLU A 304 2.45 -13.36 13.78
CA GLU A 304 3.19 -12.15 13.39
C GLU A 304 2.24 -11.00 13.07
N LEU A 305 1.17 -11.29 12.31
CA LEU A 305 0.18 -10.27 11.96
C LEU A 305 -0.63 -9.84 13.18
N PHE A 306 -0.96 -10.75 14.10
CA PHE A 306 -1.57 -10.40 15.37
C PHE A 306 -0.70 -9.45 16.19
N ASN A 307 0.56 -9.82 16.43
CA ASN A 307 1.50 -8.96 17.16
C ASN A 307 1.70 -7.61 16.47
N PHE A 308 1.68 -7.59 15.14
CA PHE A 308 1.72 -6.35 14.36
C PHE A 308 0.48 -5.47 14.61
N LEU A 309 -0.71 -6.04 14.68
CA LEU A 309 -1.95 -5.30 15.00
C LEU A 309 -1.93 -4.73 16.42
N GLU A 310 -1.46 -5.50 17.40
CA GLU A 310 -1.31 -5.02 18.78
C GLU A 310 -0.36 -3.82 18.86
N LEU A 311 0.76 -3.89 18.15
CA LEU A 311 1.73 -2.81 18.12
C LEU A 311 1.24 -1.59 17.31
N LEU A 312 0.51 -1.83 16.21
CA LEU A 312 -0.09 -0.77 15.40
C LEU A 312 -1.10 0.06 16.20
N THR A 313 -1.91 -0.62 17.01
CA THR A 313 -3.01 -0.01 17.79
C THR A 313 -2.57 0.60 19.12
N THR A 314 -1.29 0.44 19.47
CA THR A 314 -0.68 1.07 20.65
C THR A 314 0.18 2.28 20.31
N TYR A 315 0.32 2.61 19.01
CA TYR A 315 1.12 3.74 18.53
C TYR A 315 0.27 4.75 17.74
N PRO A 316 0.61 6.07 17.82
CA PRO A 316 1.58 6.67 18.74
C PRO A 316 1.12 6.64 20.20
N GLU A 317 -0.17 6.47 20.39
CA GLU A 317 -0.85 6.25 21.66
C GLU A 317 -1.89 5.14 21.48
N PRO A 318 -2.35 4.48 22.54
CA PRO A 318 -3.39 3.46 22.45
C PRO A 318 -4.66 3.97 21.78
N TRP A 319 -5.13 3.25 20.76
CA TRP A 319 -6.36 3.60 20.07
C TRP A 319 -7.56 3.27 20.94
N VAL A 320 -8.64 4.03 20.77
CA VAL A 320 -9.94 3.62 21.28
C VAL A 320 -10.34 2.28 20.66
N LEU A 321 -10.83 1.34 21.48
CA LEU A 321 -11.20 -0.01 21.05
C LEU A 321 -12.17 -0.02 19.85
N ARG A 322 -13.08 0.96 19.80
CA ARG A 322 -14.02 1.14 18.68
C ARG A 322 -13.32 1.41 17.35
N ASN A 323 -12.20 2.12 17.35
CA ASN A 323 -11.43 2.41 16.13
C ASN A 323 -10.68 1.16 15.66
N PHE A 324 -10.15 0.36 16.59
CA PHE A 324 -9.62 -0.96 16.28
C PHE A 324 -10.70 -1.90 15.73
N ALA A 325 -11.87 -1.97 16.35
CA ALA A 325 -12.99 -2.78 15.84
C ALA A 325 -13.42 -2.32 14.44
N SER A 326 -13.47 -1.02 14.18
CA SER A 326 -13.77 -0.47 12.85
C SER A 326 -12.73 -0.90 11.80
N LEU A 327 -11.43 -0.92 12.16
CA LEU A 327 -10.38 -1.48 11.31
C LEU A 327 -10.66 -2.96 10.97
N LEU A 328 -11.01 -3.77 11.98
CA LEU A 328 -11.30 -5.19 11.82
C LEU A 328 -12.54 -5.44 10.95
N ILE A 329 -13.57 -4.58 11.04
CA ILE A 329 -14.77 -4.69 10.21
C ILE A 329 -14.54 -4.26 8.76
N LEU A 330 -13.67 -3.27 8.54
CA LEU A 330 -13.26 -2.87 7.19
C LEU A 330 -12.30 -3.87 6.53
N ALA A 331 -11.65 -4.73 7.31
CA ALA A 331 -10.77 -5.81 6.85
C ALA A 331 -11.06 -7.12 7.63
N PRO A 332 -12.17 -7.82 7.34
CA PRO A 332 -12.70 -8.92 8.18
C PRO A 332 -11.75 -10.10 8.37
N GLY A 333 -10.84 -10.34 7.43
CA GLY A 333 -9.80 -11.36 7.59
C GLY A 333 -8.87 -11.09 8.78
N LEU A 334 -8.69 -9.83 9.17
CA LEU A 334 -7.95 -9.43 10.37
C LEU A 334 -8.76 -9.72 11.64
N ALA A 335 -10.09 -9.54 11.61
CA ALA A 335 -10.98 -9.85 12.75
C ALA A 335 -10.82 -11.31 13.18
N LYS A 336 -10.80 -12.21 12.19
CA LYS A 336 -10.53 -13.64 12.39
C LYS A 336 -9.23 -13.89 13.13
N ILE A 337 -8.14 -13.23 12.75
CA ILE A 337 -6.83 -13.40 13.41
C ILE A 337 -6.86 -12.83 14.82
N ALA A 338 -7.32 -11.58 14.97
CA ALA A 338 -7.36 -10.86 16.24
C ALA A 338 -8.14 -11.62 17.32
N ILE A 339 -9.32 -12.13 16.96
CA ILE A 339 -10.21 -12.82 17.90
C ILE A 339 -9.72 -14.25 18.17
N CYS A 340 -9.35 -15.03 17.15
CA CYS A 340 -8.89 -16.40 17.37
C CYS A 340 -7.59 -16.46 18.16
N ILE A 341 -6.61 -15.58 17.90
CA ILE A 341 -5.34 -15.63 18.63
C ILE A 341 -5.51 -15.18 20.08
N ARG A 342 -6.32 -14.15 20.37
CA ARG A 342 -6.69 -13.80 21.75
C ARG A 342 -7.36 -14.98 22.47
N ALA A 343 -8.31 -15.65 21.82
CA ALA A 343 -9.01 -16.78 22.40
C ALA A 343 -8.10 -17.99 22.68
N LEU A 344 -7.13 -18.27 21.79
CA LEU A 344 -6.25 -19.44 21.89
C LEU A 344 -5.04 -19.22 22.81
N HIS A 345 -4.48 -18.02 22.79
CA HIS A 345 -3.16 -17.74 23.37
C HIS A 345 -3.16 -16.59 24.38
N GLY A 346 -4.24 -15.81 24.45
CA GLY A 346 -4.41 -14.69 25.38
C GLY A 346 -5.56 -14.94 26.34
N ASP A 347 -6.38 -13.90 26.56
CA ASP A 347 -7.57 -13.97 27.38
C ASP A 347 -8.85 -14.16 26.51
N PRO A 348 -9.56 -15.29 26.66
CA PRO A 348 -10.85 -15.49 26.00
C PRO A 348 -11.90 -14.42 26.32
N ALA A 349 -11.83 -13.77 27.48
CA ALA A 349 -12.73 -12.66 27.79
C ALA A 349 -12.41 -11.42 26.93
N GLU A 350 -11.13 -11.08 26.75
CA GLU A 350 -10.71 -10.01 25.84
C GLU A 350 -11.13 -10.28 24.39
N ALA A 351 -11.05 -11.55 23.94
CA ALA A 351 -11.58 -11.96 22.65
C ALA A 351 -13.09 -11.73 22.53
N GLY A 352 -13.86 -11.98 23.60
CA GLY A 352 -15.30 -11.70 23.66
C GLY A 352 -15.62 -10.21 23.58
N ASN A 353 -14.88 -9.37 24.31
CA ASN A 353 -14.99 -7.91 24.24
C ASN A 353 -14.65 -7.35 22.85
N THR A 354 -13.62 -7.92 22.20
CA THR A 354 -13.26 -7.59 20.82
C THR A 354 -14.36 -8.00 19.84
N LEU A 355 -14.92 -9.20 19.99
CA LEU A 355 -16.03 -9.68 19.17
C LEU A 355 -17.25 -8.77 19.30
N PHE A 356 -17.64 -8.40 20.52
CA PHE A 356 -18.72 -7.45 20.77
C PHE A 356 -18.47 -6.11 20.06
N SER A 357 -17.27 -5.54 20.23
CA SER A 357 -16.91 -4.25 19.61
C SER A 357 -16.97 -4.31 18.07
N CYS A 358 -16.62 -5.46 17.48
CA CYS A 358 -16.78 -5.70 16.04
C CYS A 358 -18.26 -5.76 15.60
N ILE A 359 -19.14 -6.33 16.42
CA ILE A 359 -20.58 -6.36 16.15
C ILE A 359 -21.16 -4.94 16.22
N GLU A 360 -20.82 -4.19 17.26
CA GLU A 360 -21.20 -2.78 17.39
C GLU A 360 -20.71 -1.96 16.19
N ALA A 361 -19.43 -2.08 15.83
CA ALA A 361 -18.86 -1.40 14.67
C ALA A 361 -19.55 -1.80 13.36
N SER A 362 -19.91 -3.07 13.17
CA SER A 362 -20.65 -3.52 11.97
C SER A 362 -21.99 -2.81 11.84
N ILE A 363 -22.73 -2.66 12.95
CA ILE A 363 -24.01 -1.95 12.99
C ILE A 363 -23.83 -0.47 12.64
N LEU A 364 -22.89 0.20 13.32
CA LEU A 364 -22.61 1.63 13.12
C LEU A 364 -22.17 1.96 11.69
N LEU A 365 -21.37 1.07 11.09
CA LEU A 365 -20.86 1.23 9.73
C LEU A 365 -21.85 0.76 8.64
N GLY A 366 -22.97 0.14 9.03
CA GLY A 366 -24.00 -0.36 8.12
C GLY A 366 -23.63 -1.64 7.38
N PHE A 367 -22.77 -2.47 7.96
CA PHE A 367 -22.43 -3.80 7.44
C PHE A 367 -23.34 -4.90 8.02
N ASN A 368 -23.59 -5.95 7.24
CA ASN A 368 -24.29 -7.12 7.74
C ASN A 368 -23.32 -8.00 8.54
N THR A 369 -23.41 -7.93 9.87
CA THR A 369 -22.55 -8.65 10.81
C THR A 369 -22.50 -10.16 10.56
N ASN A 370 -23.63 -10.78 10.22
CA ASN A 370 -23.69 -12.22 9.93
C ASN A 370 -22.85 -12.60 8.71
N VAL A 371 -22.70 -11.68 7.74
CA VAL A 371 -21.84 -11.88 6.56
C VAL A 371 -20.40 -11.54 6.91
N THR A 372 -20.17 -10.38 7.54
CA THR A 372 -18.82 -9.86 7.81
C THR A 372 -18.04 -10.74 8.79
N LEU A 373 -18.68 -11.23 9.85
CA LEU A 373 -18.01 -12.00 10.91
C LEU A 373 -18.19 -13.52 10.77
N ARG A 374 -18.82 -14.01 9.70
CA ARG A 374 -19.06 -15.43 9.47
C ARG A 374 -17.78 -16.27 9.57
N ASP A 375 -16.76 -15.86 8.83
CA ASP A 375 -15.50 -16.59 8.74
C ASP A 375 -14.71 -16.53 10.05
N THR A 376 -14.88 -15.44 10.81
CA THR A 376 -14.31 -15.28 12.14
C THR A 376 -14.92 -16.27 13.12
N LEU A 377 -16.26 -16.40 13.13
CA LEU A 377 -16.96 -17.32 14.01
C LEU A 377 -16.69 -18.77 13.63
N PHE A 378 -16.72 -19.09 12.34
CA PHE A 378 -16.35 -20.42 11.86
C PHE A 378 -14.89 -20.76 12.24
N ALA A 379 -13.97 -19.80 12.16
CA ALA A 379 -12.60 -20.02 12.60
C ALA A 379 -12.50 -20.21 14.12
N LEU A 380 -13.30 -19.51 14.90
CA LEU A 380 -13.36 -19.67 16.36
C LEU A 380 -13.82 -21.08 16.72
N THR A 381 -14.93 -21.56 16.14
CA THR A 381 -15.48 -22.90 16.42
C THR A 381 -14.59 -24.03 15.92
N THR A 382 -13.82 -23.82 14.85
CA THR A 382 -12.93 -24.85 14.31
C THR A 382 -11.55 -24.89 14.98
N LYS A 383 -11.04 -23.76 15.48
CA LYS A 383 -9.69 -23.68 16.08
C LYS A 383 -9.70 -23.80 17.61
N CYS A 384 -10.75 -23.34 18.28
CA CYS A 384 -10.81 -23.28 19.75
C CYS A 384 -11.60 -24.46 20.33
N SER A 385 -11.35 -24.78 21.60
CA SER A 385 -12.19 -25.75 22.32
C SER A 385 -13.60 -25.18 22.56
N PRO A 386 -14.62 -26.03 22.71
CA PRO A 386 -15.98 -25.59 23.06
C PRO A 386 -16.03 -24.70 24.31
N SER A 387 -15.22 -24.99 25.33
CA SER A 387 -15.15 -24.18 26.55
C SER A 387 -14.66 -22.76 26.28
N THR A 388 -13.61 -22.61 25.47
CA THR A 388 -13.08 -21.29 25.08
C THR A 388 -14.11 -20.53 24.26
N CYS A 389 -14.76 -21.17 23.28
CA CYS A 389 -15.83 -20.57 22.48
C CYS A 389 -16.96 -20.04 23.37
N LEU A 390 -17.40 -20.84 24.35
CA LEU A 390 -18.45 -20.44 25.29
C LEU A 390 -18.03 -19.25 26.16
N THR A 391 -16.77 -19.19 26.61
CA THR A 391 -16.27 -18.02 27.37
C THR A 391 -16.28 -16.75 26.51
N VAL A 392 -15.78 -16.82 25.28
CA VAL A 392 -15.79 -15.68 24.34
C VAL A 392 -17.21 -15.17 24.11
N LEU A 393 -18.15 -16.08 23.86
CA LEU A 393 -19.54 -15.73 23.59
C LEU A 393 -20.25 -15.18 24.83
N ARG A 394 -20.02 -15.80 26.00
CA ARG A 394 -20.56 -15.33 27.27
C ARG A 394 -20.10 -13.91 27.57
N GLU A 395 -18.83 -13.61 27.34
CA GLU A 395 -18.29 -12.29 27.59
C GLU A 395 -18.88 -11.26 26.61
N ALA A 396 -18.99 -11.59 25.32
CA ALA A 396 -19.64 -10.70 24.34
C ALA A 396 -21.10 -10.36 24.73
N ILE A 397 -21.86 -11.35 25.23
CA ILE A 397 -23.22 -11.15 25.75
C ILE A 397 -23.21 -10.30 27.02
N SER A 398 -22.31 -10.59 27.96
CA SER A 398 -22.16 -9.86 29.22
C SER A 398 -21.94 -8.37 28.98
N THR A 399 -21.02 -8.04 28.06
CA THR A 399 -20.69 -6.65 27.70
C THR A 399 -21.87 -5.95 27.05
N THR A 400 -22.64 -6.64 26.21
CA THR A 400 -23.85 -6.07 25.60
C THR A 400 -24.93 -5.78 26.64
N ASN A 401 -25.12 -6.70 27.60
CA ASN A 401 -26.06 -6.51 28.70
C ASN A 401 -25.67 -5.34 29.58
N ASN A 402 -24.38 -5.20 29.91
CA ASN A 402 -23.88 -4.07 30.69
C ASN A 402 -24.11 -2.75 29.95
N LEU A 403 -23.81 -2.67 28.64
CA LEU A 403 -24.08 -1.46 27.85
C LEU A 403 -25.58 -1.11 27.81
N THR A 404 -26.43 -2.13 27.67
CA THR A 404 -27.89 -1.96 27.69
C THR A 404 -28.34 -1.43 29.05
N ILE A 405 -27.85 -2.02 30.14
CA ILE A 405 -28.15 -1.62 31.52
C ILE A 405 -27.61 -0.21 31.81
N GLU A 406 -26.42 0.17 31.33
CA GLU A 406 -25.88 1.53 31.50
C GLU A 406 -26.72 2.56 30.75
N THR A 407 -27.16 2.24 29.53
CA THR A 407 -28.04 3.11 28.73
C THR A 407 -29.43 3.25 29.38
N PHE A 408 -29.95 2.20 30.00
CA PHE A 408 -31.21 2.24 30.77
C PHE A 408 -31.05 2.84 32.18
N GLY A 409 -29.89 2.64 32.82
CA GLY A 409 -29.66 2.83 34.25
C GLY A 409 -28.85 4.07 34.60
N GLY A 410 -28.15 4.68 33.64
CA GLY A 410 -27.58 6.03 33.80
C GLY A 410 -28.66 7.09 34.09
N HIS A 411 -29.91 6.84 33.67
CA HIS A 411 -31.08 7.66 33.99
C HIS A 411 -31.85 7.20 35.23
N LEU A 412 -31.35 6.18 35.96
CA LEU A 412 -31.84 5.79 37.28
C LEU A 412 -31.03 6.47 38.42
N GLY A 413 -30.19 7.45 38.08
CA GLY A 413 -29.34 8.18 39.04
C GLY A 413 -30.14 8.93 40.11
N GLY A 414 -30.27 8.32 41.29
CA GLY A 414 -30.50 9.02 42.56
C GLY A 414 -31.76 8.65 43.35
N ALA A 415 -32.73 7.95 42.75
CA ALA A 415 -33.91 7.49 43.48
C ALA A 415 -34.29 6.10 43.01
N GLU A 416 -34.17 5.12 43.90
CA GLU A 416 -34.50 3.71 43.68
C GLU A 416 -35.94 3.44 43.23
N ASN A 417 -36.79 4.45 42.99
CA ASN A 417 -38.18 4.30 42.55
C ASN A 417 -38.74 5.50 41.74
N GLY A 418 -37.90 6.24 40.98
CA GLY A 418 -38.36 7.30 40.09
C GLY A 418 -38.84 6.77 38.72
N PRO A 419 -39.87 7.35 38.08
CA PRO A 419 -40.22 7.00 36.69
C PRO A 419 -39.05 7.32 35.76
N ILE A 420 -38.74 6.39 34.85
CA ILE A 420 -37.70 6.56 33.82
C ILE A 420 -37.97 7.86 33.07
N ASN A 421 -37.04 8.81 33.14
CA ASN A 421 -37.13 10.03 32.35
C ASN A 421 -36.80 9.71 30.89
N LEU A 422 -37.82 9.36 30.12
CA LEU A 422 -37.69 8.98 28.70
C LEU A 422 -37.16 10.13 27.84
N ASP A 423 -37.27 11.39 28.29
CA ASP A 423 -36.80 12.56 27.53
C ASP A 423 -35.27 12.70 27.54
N GLU A 424 -34.57 12.07 28.49
CA GLU A 424 -33.11 12.05 28.56
C GLU A 424 -32.49 10.79 27.94
N MET A 425 -33.30 9.79 27.61
CA MET A 425 -32.82 8.50 27.14
C MET A 425 -32.26 8.60 25.72
N ASP A 426 -31.01 8.17 25.55
CA ASP A 426 -30.38 8.09 24.22
C ASP A 426 -30.95 6.90 23.43
N PHE A 427 -32.11 7.13 22.79
CA PHE A 427 -32.79 6.14 21.97
C PHE A 427 -31.94 5.60 20.82
N PHE A 428 -30.95 6.36 20.34
CA PHE A 428 -30.06 5.89 19.29
C PHE A 428 -29.10 4.83 19.82
N ASN A 429 -28.44 5.10 20.95
CA ASN A 429 -27.56 4.13 21.60
C ASN A 429 -28.34 2.90 22.10
N LEU A 430 -29.56 3.10 22.63
CA LEU A 430 -30.42 1.98 23.04
C LEU A 430 -30.80 1.10 21.84
N LYS A 431 -31.19 1.69 20.71
CA LYS A 431 -31.50 0.95 19.49
C LYS A 431 -30.30 0.12 19.02
N ASN A 432 -29.10 0.70 19.03
CA ASN A 432 -27.89 0.00 18.62
C ASN A 432 -27.54 -1.15 19.58
N ALA A 433 -27.69 -0.96 20.89
CA ALA A 433 -27.47 -2.00 21.89
C ALA A 433 -28.46 -3.17 21.73
N LEU A 434 -29.75 -2.89 21.51
CA LEU A 434 -30.77 -3.91 21.26
C LEU A 434 -30.52 -4.66 19.94
N GLU A 435 -30.10 -3.95 18.90
CA GLU A 435 -29.74 -4.56 17.62
C GLU A 435 -28.48 -5.44 17.74
N ALA A 436 -27.48 -5.01 18.52
CA ALA A 436 -26.31 -5.82 18.83
C ALA A 436 -26.70 -7.11 19.57
N ASN A 437 -27.57 -7.02 20.58
CA ASN A 437 -28.13 -8.18 21.27
C ASN A 437 -28.83 -9.15 20.31
N ARG A 438 -29.67 -8.63 19.41
CA ARG A 438 -30.36 -9.45 18.39
C ARG A 438 -29.36 -10.19 17.52
N GLN A 439 -28.35 -9.49 17.00
CA GLN A 439 -27.35 -10.10 16.11
C GLN A 439 -26.47 -11.12 16.82
N ILE A 440 -26.05 -10.86 18.07
CA ILE A 440 -25.32 -11.83 18.89
C ILE A 440 -26.15 -13.10 19.09
N ALA A 441 -27.44 -12.94 19.42
CA ALA A 441 -28.34 -14.07 19.59
C ALA A 441 -28.51 -14.87 18.28
N GLU A 442 -28.67 -14.20 17.14
CA GLU A 442 -28.74 -14.85 15.82
C GLU A 442 -27.45 -15.60 15.46
N LEU A 443 -26.29 -14.96 15.67
CA LEU A 443 -24.98 -15.57 15.46
C LEU A 443 -24.80 -16.81 16.32
N PHE A 444 -25.21 -16.72 17.59
CA PHE A 444 -25.15 -17.83 18.53
C PHE A 444 -26.03 -18.99 18.07
N LEU A 445 -27.31 -18.74 17.79
CA LEU A 445 -28.26 -19.76 17.33
C LEU A 445 -27.79 -20.43 16.04
N THR A 446 -27.19 -19.66 15.12
CA THR A 446 -26.70 -20.18 13.84
C THR A 446 -25.48 -21.09 14.00
N HIS A 447 -24.67 -20.93 15.06
CA HIS A 447 -23.42 -21.67 15.24
C HIS A 447 -23.40 -22.58 16.48
N LEU A 448 -24.48 -22.59 17.26
CA LEU A 448 -24.66 -23.40 18.47
C LEU A 448 -24.40 -24.89 18.21
N HIS A 449 -24.88 -25.39 17.08
CA HIS A 449 -24.74 -26.78 16.66
C HIS A 449 -23.29 -27.19 16.33
N GLN A 450 -22.37 -26.22 16.18
CA GLN A 450 -20.95 -26.46 15.96
C GLN A 450 -20.13 -26.38 17.25
N ILE A 451 -20.74 -25.84 18.32
CA ILE A 451 -20.10 -25.65 19.63
C ILE A 451 -20.46 -26.78 20.59
N ILE A 452 -21.68 -27.30 20.49
CA ILE A 452 -22.13 -28.55 21.14
C ILE A 452 -21.60 -29.74 20.34
#